data_AF-A0A7V8GA50-F1
#
_entry.id   AF-A0A7V8GA50-F1
#
_cell.length_a   1.000
_cell.length_b   1.000
_cell.length_c   1.000
_cell.angle_alpha   90.00
_cell.angle_beta   90.00
_cell.angle_gamma   90.00
#
_symmetry.space_group_name_H-M   'P 1'
#
loop_
_entity.id
_entity.type
_entity.pdbx_description
1 polymer ?
#
loop_
_entity_poly.entity_id
_entity_poly.type
_entity_poly.pdbx_seq_one_letter_code
_entity_poly.pdbx_strand_id
1 'polypeptide(L)'
;MNFQKFLVPVGALVVLGLAWRSYGWGGVALAAGAIVMFLLMHFNRAMQVLKRAADRPVGTVASSVMLNAKLKPGVTLMHVVAMTRALGELRSPQDQQPEHYRWTDAGGSYVDTVFNGGKLQGWTLTRPEVQDDEPEAPTSPSA
;
A
#
# COMPACT_ATOMS: atom_id res chain seq x y z
N MET A 1 -6.06 -21.63 -7.45
CA MET A 1 -5.50 -22.19 -6.20
C MET A 1 -4.00 -21.98 -6.21
N ASN A 2 -3.42 -21.41 -5.14
CA ASN A 2 -2.02 -20.94 -5.11
C ASN A 2 -1.00 -22.08 -5.06
N PHE A 3 -0.84 -22.83 -6.16
CA PHE A 3 0.14 -23.92 -6.29
C PHE A 3 1.57 -23.44 -6.01
N GLN A 4 1.86 -22.18 -6.34
CA GLN A 4 3.13 -21.51 -6.07
C GLN A 4 3.46 -21.36 -4.58
N LYS A 5 2.45 -21.32 -3.68
CA LYS A 5 2.66 -21.26 -2.22
C LYS A 5 3.14 -22.61 -1.65
N PHE A 6 2.85 -23.72 -2.32
CA PHE A 6 3.28 -25.06 -1.90
C PHE A 6 4.62 -25.49 -2.51
N LEU A 7 4.95 -24.98 -3.69
CA LEU A 7 6.22 -25.27 -4.37
C LEU A 7 7.45 -24.87 -3.54
N VAL A 8 7.39 -23.72 -2.86
CA VAL A 8 8.51 -23.20 -2.06
C VAL A 8 8.85 -24.11 -0.86
N PRO A 9 7.90 -24.47 0.04
CA PRO A 9 8.21 -25.35 1.17
C PRO A 9 8.58 -26.77 0.73
N VAL A 10 7.95 -27.30 -0.33
CA VAL A 10 8.29 -28.62 -0.87
C VAL A 10 9.71 -28.62 -1.46
N GLY A 11 10.08 -27.59 -2.22
CA GLY A 11 11.44 -27.43 -2.75
C GLY A 11 12.49 -27.35 -1.64
N ALA A 12 12.21 -26.61 -0.56
CA ALA A 12 13.13 -26.53 0.58
C ALA A 12 13.35 -27.90 1.26
N LEU A 13 12.29 -28.69 1.44
CA LEU A 13 12.40 -30.05 2.00
C LEU A 13 13.19 -31.00 1.10
N VAL A 14 12.99 -30.92 -0.22
CA VAL A 14 13.75 -31.72 -1.19
C VAL A 14 15.24 -31.36 -1.16
N VAL A 15 15.58 -30.07 -1.11
CA VAL A 15 16.98 -29.61 -1.00
C VAL A 15 17.64 -30.09 0.29
N LEU A 16 16.93 -30.00 1.43
CA LEU A 16 17.40 -30.53 2.72
C LEU A 16 17.62 -32.05 2.69
N GLY A 17 16.68 -32.80 2.10
CA GLY A 17 16.80 -34.25 1.96
C GLY A 17 17.95 -34.68 1.06
N LEU A 18 18.17 -33.99 -0.07
CA LEU A 18 19.31 -34.22 -0.96
C LEU A 18 20.64 -33.86 -0.29
N ALA A 19 20.70 -32.75 0.43
CA ALA A 19 21.91 -32.31 1.13
C ALA A 19 22.30 -33.27 2.26
N TRP A 20 21.30 -33.80 3.00
CA TRP A 20 21.53 -34.84 4.00
C TRP A 20 22.05 -36.14 3.36
N ARG A 21 21.48 -36.55 2.22
CA ARG A 21 21.90 -37.74 1.48
C ARG A 21 23.34 -37.66 0.99
N SER A 22 23.81 -36.49 0.55
CA SER A 22 25.13 -36.33 -0.08
C SER A 22 26.25 -35.98 0.90
N TYR A 23 25.97 -35.16 1.92
CA TYR A 23 27.00 -34.60 2.82
C TYR A 23 26.62 -34.73 4.31
N GLY A 24 25.58 -35.49 4.64
CA GLY A 24 25.10 -35.69 6.00
C GLY A 24 24.74 -34.36 6.68
N TRP A 25 25.20 -34.19 7.92
CA TRP A 25 24.95 -32.99 8.71
C TRP A 25 25.62 -31.72 8.16
N GLY A 26 26.76 -31.86 7.47
CA GLY A 26 27.45 -30.72 6.84
C GLY A 26 26.63 -30.12 5.69
N GLY A 27 25.99 -30.98 4.89
CA GLY A 27 25.09 -30.54 3.81
C GLY A 27 23.84 -29.83 4.35
N VAL A 28 23.25 -30.36 5.42
CA VAL A 28 22.10 -29.75 6.09
C VAL A 28 22.44 -28.36 6.62
N ALA A 29 23.60 -28.20 7.28
CA ALA A 29 24.05 -26.90 7.78
C ALA A 29 24.22 -25.87 6.64
N LEU A 30 24.81 -26.29 5.51
CA LEU A 30 24.98 -25.43 4.33
C LEU A 30 23.63 -25.03 3.72
N ALA A 31 22.73 -26.01 3.51
CA ALA A 31 21.41 -25.77 2.95
C ALA A 31 20.56 -24.85 3.84
N ALA A 32 20.58 -25.08 5.16
CA ALA A 32 19.91 -24.22 6.13
C ALA A 32 20.49 -22.80 6.11
N GLY A 33 21.82 -22.65 6.07
CA GLY A 33 22.48 -21.35 5.95
C GLY A 33 22.06 -20.60 4.68
N ALA A 34 22.05 -21.27 3.53
CA ALA A 34 21.61 -20.69 2.27
C ALA A 34 20.13 -20.27 2.29
N ILE A 35 19.25 -21.08 2.89
CA ILE A 35 17.84 -20.75 3.09
C ILE A 35 17.69 -19.50 3.96
N VAL A 36 18.37 -19.46 5.11
CA VAL A 36 18.34 -18.30 6.02
C VAL A 36 18.84 -17.04 5.34
N MET A 37 19.96 -17.11 4.63
CA MET A 37 20.51 -16.00 3.84
C MET A 37 19.50 -15.48 2.81
N PHE A 38 18.86 -16.40 2.08
CA PHE A 38 17.81 -16.05 1.11
C PHE A 38 16.61 -15.37 1.77
N LEU A 39 16.13 -15.90 2.90
CA LEU A 39 15.03 -15.30 3.66
C LEU A 39 15.38 -13.90 4.15
N LEU A 40 16.58 -13.69 4.71
CA LEU A 40 17.03 -12.38 5.19
C LEU A 40 17.10 -11.36 4.04
N MET A 41 17.61 -11.76 2.88
CA MET A 41 17.63 -10.88 1.69
C MET A 41 16.22 -10.50 1.24
N HIS A 42 15.30 -11.48 1.22
CA HIS A 42 13.92 -11.24 0.85
C HIS A 42 13.20 -10.32 1.86
N PHE A 43 13.45 -10.56 3.15
CA PHE A 43 12.92 -9.73 4.23
C PHE A 43 13.45 -8.30 4.16
N ASN A 44 14.75 -8.11 3.92
CA ASN A 44 15.35 -6.78 3.73
C ASN A 44 14.71 -6.01 2.57
N ARG A 45 14.43 -6.70 1.46
CA ARG A 45 13.73 -6.11 0.31
C ARG A 45 12.31 -5.68 0.66
N ALA A 46 11.57 -6.51 1.39
CA ALA A 46 10.22 -6.18 1.85
C ALA A 46 10.23 -4.98 2.82
N MET A 47 11.18 -4.96 3.76
CA MET A 47 11.37 -3.85 4.71
C MET A 47 11.71 -2.53 4.01
N GLN A 48 12.52 -2.55 2.95
CA GLN A 48 12.82 -1.33 2.18
C GLN A 48 11.58 -0.76 1.49
N VAL A 49 10.66 -1.61 1.01
CA VAL A 49 9.39 -1.15 0.44
C VAL A 49 8.53 -0.48 1.51
N LEU A 50 8.42 -1.11 2.68
CA LEU A 50 7.64 -0.56 3.79
C LEU A 50 8.24 0.76 4.30
N LYS A 51 9.57 0.83 4.46
CA LYS A 51 10.29 2.03 4.85
C LYS A 51 10.03 3.20 3.89
N ARG A 52 10.10 2.95 2.57
CA ARG A 52 9.79 3.96 1.55
C ARG A 52 8.34 4.45 1.58
N ALA A 53 7.40 3.64 2.02
CA ALA A 53 6.01 4.06 2.19
C ALA A 53 5.82 4.88 3.48
N ALA A 54 6.57 4.55 4.54
CA ALA A 54 6.58 5.27 5.81
C ALA A 54 7.28 6.64 5.73
N ASP A 55 8.34 6.76 4.92
CA ASP A 55 9.09 8.00 4.74
C ASP A 55 8.34 9.05 3.89
N ARG A 56 7.15 8.73 3.35
CA ARG A 56 6.31 9.68 2.61
C ARG A 56 5.30 10.34 3.54
N PRO A 57 4.94 11.62 3.29
CA PRO A 57 3.89 12.29 4.04
C PRO A 57 2.60 11.46 3.99
N VAL A 58 2.06 11.19 5.18
CA VAL A 58 0.83 10.42 5.36
C VAL A 58 -0.31 11.12 4.63
N GLY A 59 -1.17 10.32 3.99
CA GLY A 59 -2.34 10.82 3.28
C GLY A 59 -2.04 11.54 1.98
N THR A 60 -0.83 11.45 1.41
CA THR A 60 -0.54 12.12 0.13
C THR A 60 -0.64 11.17 -1.06
N VAL A 61 -1.23 11.63 -2.18
CA VAL A 61 -1.25 10.89 -3.46
C VAL A 61 -0.85 11.79 -4.62
N ALA A 62 -0.28 11.21 -5.67
CA ALA A 62 0.14 11.98 -6.85
C ALA A 62 -1.05 12.62 -7.61
N SER A 63 -2.20 11.96 -7.65
CA SER A 63 -3.44 12.48 -8.22
C SER A 63 -4.64 11.75 -7.63
N SER A 64 -5.55 12.49 -7.01
CA SER A 64 -6.77 11.94 -6.39
C SER A 64 -7.73 11.40 -7.46
N VAL A 65 -7.76 12.02 -8.64
CA VAL A 65 -8.56 11.56 -9.79
C VAL A 65 -8.06 10.19 -10.30
N MET A 66 -6.74 10.04 -10.44
CA MET A 66 -6.17 8.78 -10.90
C MET A 66 -6.35 7.66 -9.87
N LEU A 67 -6.27 7.99 -8.58
CA LEU A 67 -6.57 7.04 -7.52
C LEU A 67 -8.04 6.59 -7.62
N ASN A 68 -8.98 7.54 -7.66
CA ASN A 68 -10.40 7.26 -7.80
C ASN A 68 -10.72 6.32 -8.98
N ALA A 69 -10.06 6.52 -10.13
CA ALA A 69 -10.25 5.67 -11.32
C ALA A 69 -9.68 4.24 -11.17
N LYS A 70 -8.68 4.05 -10.30
CA LYS A 70 -8.03 2.75 -10.08
C LYS A 70 -8.65 1.93 -8.97
N LEU A 71 -9.42 2.56 -8.07
CA LEU A 71 -10.07 1.87 -6.96
C LEU A 71 -11.13 0.90 -7.48
N LYS A 72 -11.22 -0.25 -6.81
CA LYS A 72 -12.17 -1.32 -7.12
C LYS A 72 -12.71 -1.90 -5.81
N PRO A 73 -13.98 -2.34 -5.75
CA PRO A 73 -14.52 -2.95 -4.55
C PRO A 73 -13.70 -4.18 -4.13
N GLY A 74 -13.50 -4.34 -2.83
CA GLY A 74 -12.84 -5.51 -2.24
C GLY A 74 -11.31 -5.54 -2.31
N VAL A 75 -10.65 -4.55 -2.92
CA VAL A 75 -9.18 -4.42 -2.81
C VAL A 75 -8.76 -4.16 -1.37
N THR A 76 -7.57 -4.60 -0.99
CA THR A 76 -7.09 -4.45 0.38
C THR A 76 -6.49 -3.07 0.64
N LEU A 77 -6.48 -2.63 1.91
CA LEU A 77 -5.80 -1.39 2.31
C LEU A 77 -4.33 -1.39 1.84
N MET A 78 -3.63 -2.51 2.02
CA MET A 78 -2.24 -2.68 1.56
C MET A 78 -2.10 -2.54 0.03
N HIS A 79 -3.09 -2.97 -0.74
CA HIS A 79 -3.08 -2.76 -2.19
C HIS A 79 -3.18 -1.28 -2.54
N VAL A 80 -4.04 -0.53 -1.84
CA VAL A 80 -4.18 0.92 -2.04
C VAL A 80 -2.90 1.65 -1.64
N VAL A 81 -2.31 1.32 -0.49
CA VAL A 81 -1.02 1.86 -0.05
C VAL A 81 0.09 1.56 -1.06
N ALA A 82 0.12 0.36 -1.65
CA ALA A 82 1.08 0.02 -2.69
C ALA A 82 0.89 0.86 -3.98
N MET A 83 -0.36 1.18 -4.34
CA MET A 83 -0.68 2.01 -5.51
C MET A 83 -0.31 3.48 -5.30
N THR A 84 -0.62 4.04 -4.13
CA THR A 84 -0.32 5.45 -3.79
C THR A 84 1.13 5.65 -3.35
N ARG A 85 1.77 4.57 -2.93
CA ARG A 85 3.08 4.53 -2.26
C ARG A 85 3.11 5.27 -0.93
N ALA A 86 1.96 5.64 -0.37
CA ALA A 86 1.85 6.40 0.87
C ALA A 86 0.76 5.80 1.76
N LEU A 87 0.97 5.86 3.08
CA LEU A 87 -0.05 5.51 4.06
C LEU A 87 -1.26 6.46 3.89
N GLY A 88 -2.46 5.95 4.13
CA GLY A 88 -3.66 6.80 4.19
C GLY A 88 -3.70 7.58 5.50
N GLU A 89 -4.27 8.77 5.49
CA GLU A 89 -4.58 9.50 6.72
C GLU A 89 -5.80 8.88 7.37
N LEU A 90 -5.65 8.29 8.57
CA LEU A 90 -6.77 7.70 9.30
C LEU A 90 -7.68 8.81 9.83
N ARG A 91 -8.97 8.74 9.47
CA ARG A 91 -10.01 9.70 9.84
C ARG A 91 -11.03 9.14 10.84
N SER A 92 -11.02 7.82 11.06
CA SER A 92 -11.78 7.16 12.11
C SER A 92 -10.93 6.97 13.38
N PRO A 93 -11.55 6.69 14.54
CA PRO A 93 -10.81 6.24 15.71
C PRO A 93 -9.95 5.00 15.42
N GLN A 94 -8.82 4.86 16.11
CA GLN A 94 -7.99 3.65 16.03
C GLN A 94 -8.77 2.42 16.53
N ASP A 95 -8.47 1.27 15.93
CA ASP A 95 -9.04 -0.05 16.27
C ASP A 95 -10.57 -0.14 16.15
N GLN A 96 -11.20 0.77 15.40
CA GLN A 96 -12.65 0.77 15.13
C GLN A 96 -12.94 0.52 13.66
N GLN A 97 -13.98 -0.28 13.41
CA GLN A 97 -14.49 -0.58 12.09
C GLN A 97 -15.84 0.12 11.89
N PRO A 98 -16.14 0.63 10.68
CA PRO A 98 -15.26 0.69 9.50
C PRO A 98 -14.13 1.73 9.64
N GLU A 99 -12.99 1.44 9.02
CA GLU A 99 -11.83 2.32 8.99
C GLU A 99 -11.97 3.33 7.84
N HIS A 100 -11.84 4.62 8.15
CA HIS A 100 -11.90 5.69 7.16
C HIS A 100 -10.50 6.22 6.87
N TYR A 101 -10.08 6.19 5.60
CA TYR A 101 -8.78 6.72 5.18
C TYR A 101 -8.91 7.78 4.09
N ARG A 102 -8.07 8.82 4.17
CA ARG A 102 -7.98 9.89 3.18
C ARG A 102 -6.64 9.90 2.46
N TRP A 103 -6.69 10.16 1.15
CA TRP A 103 -5.54 10.57 0.36
C TRP A 103 -5.83 11.88 -0.38
N THR A 104 -4.96 12.86 -0.22
CA THR A 104 -5.03 14.22 -0.78
C THR A 104 -3.91 14.42 -1.80
N ASP A 105 -4.21 15.06 -2.92
CA ASP A 105 -3.22 15.44 -3.92
C ASP A 105 -2.73 16.88 -3.73
N ALA A 106 -1.69 17.27 -4.49
CA ALA A 106 -1.11 18.60 -4.40
C ALA A 106 -2.08 19.73 -4.82
N GLY A 107 -3.15 19.40 -5.55
CA GLY A 107 -4.21 20.34 -5.94
C GLY A 107 -5.32 20.47 -4.90
N GLY A 108 -5.16 19.86 -3.72
CA GLY A 108 -6.14 19.90 -2.64
C GLY A 108 -7.35 18.99 -2.85
N SER A 109 -7.42 18.25 -3.97
CA SER A 109 -8.45 17.23 -4.16
C SER A 109 -8.12 16.01 -3.33
N TYR A 110 -9.12 15.34 -2.77
CA TYR A 110 -8.91 14.17 -1.92
C TYR A 110 -9.89 13.05 -2.19
N VAL A 111 -9.47 11.82 -1.91
CA VAL A 111 -10.29 10.61 -1.94
C VAL A 111 -10.44 10.11 -0.52
N ASP A 112 -11.69 10.05 -0.03
CA ASP A 112 -12.05 9.35 1.19
C ASP A 112 -12.42 7.91 0.84
N THR A 113 -11.94 6.97 1.64
CA THR A 113 -12.12 5.53 1.44
C THR A 113 -12.63 4.89 2.72
N VAL A 114 -13.46 3.88 2.58
CA VAL A 114 -14.06 3.14 3.69
C VAL A 114 -13.61 1.69 3.58
N PHE A 115 -12.92 1.20 4.60
CA PHE A 115 -12.50 -0.19 4.72
C PHE A 115 -13.28 -0.89 5.82
N ASN A 116 -13.64 -2.15 5.58
CA ASN A 116 -14.16 -3.03 6.61
C ASN A 116 -13.41 -4.36 6.57
N GLY A 117 -12.79 -4.76 7.69
CA GLY A 117 -11.93 -5.93 7.75
C GLY A 117 -10.75 -5.85 6.76
N GLY A 118 -10.20 -4.65 6.57
CA GLY A 118 -9.08 -4.39 5.67
C GLY A 118 -9.42 -4.42 4.17
N LYS A 119 -10.71 -4.53 3.79
CA LYS A 119 -11.17 -4.50 2.40
C LYS A 119 -11.98 -3.25 2.08
N LEU A 120 -11.74 -2.67 0.91
CA LEU A 120 -12.41 -1.46 0.44
C LEU A 120 -13.89 -1.74 0.16
N GLN A 121 -14.76 -1.03 0.87
CA GLN A 121 -16.21 -1.09 0.70
C GLN A 121 -16.71 0.03 -0.22
N GLY A 122 -16.12 1.22 -0.13
CA GLY A 122 -16.52 2.37 -0.93
C GLY A 122 -15.49 3.48 -0.86
N TRP A 123 -15.63 4.45 -1.77
CA TRP A 123 -14.78 5.64 -1.82
C TRP A 123 -15.52 6.81 -2.47
N THR A 124 -15.09 8.03 -2.13
CA THR A 124 -15.63 9.29 -2.64
C THR A 124 -14.50 10.22 -2.99
N LEU A 125 -14.53 10.80 -4.18
CA LEU A 125 -13.61 11.85 -4.61
C LEU A 125 -14.24 13.23 -4.35
N THR A 126 -13.54 14.09 -3.63
CA THR A 126 -13.92 15.49 -3.43
C THR A 126 -12.88 16.39 -4.07
N ARG A 127 -13.35 17.37 -4.85
CA ARG A 127 -12.53 18.44 -5.42
C ARG A 127 -12.87 19.75 -4.69
N PRO A 128 -11.89 20.50 -4.17
CA PRO A 128 -12.16 21.82 -3.62
C PRO A 128 -12.72 22.73 -4.70
N GLU A 129 -13.76 23.49 -4.37
CA GLU A 129 -14.26 24.55 -5.24
C GLU A 129 -13.17 25.63 -5.31
N VAL A 130 -12.65 25.88 -6.51
CA VAL A 130 -11.87 27.08 -6.77
C VAL A 130 -12.86 28.22 -6.60
N GLN A 131 -12.68 29.05 -5.57
CA GLN A 131 -13.34 30.36 -5.54
C GLN A 131 -12.79 31.10 -6.75
N ASP A 132 -13.56 31.14 -7.83
CA ASP A 132 -13.34 32.09 -8.89
C ASP A 132 -13.54 33.47 -8.24
N ASP A 133 -12.44 34.18 -8.00
CA ASP A 133 -12.48 35.60 -7.68
C ASP A 133 -13.21 36.29 -8.84
N GLU A 134 -14.51 36.52 -8.64
CA GLU A 134 -15.36 37.26 -9.56
C GLU A 134 -14.74 38.67 -9.69
N PRO A 135 -14.28 39.09 -10.89
CA PRO A 135 -13.67 40.39 -11.05
C PRO A 135 -14.71 41.45 -10.71
N GLU A 136 -14.49 42.14 -9.59
CA GLU A 136 -15.30 43.23 -9.07
C GLU A 136 -15.57 44.24 -10.21
N ALA A 137 -16.80 44.21 -10.73
CA ALA A 137 -17.23 45.11 -11.78
C ALA A 137 -17.11 46.56 -11.25
N PRO A 138 -16.40 47.47 -11.94
CA PRO A 138 -16.22 48.82 -11.45
C PRO A 138 -17.58 49.52 -11.41
N THR A 139 -18.05 49.81 -10.19
CA THR A 139 -19.21 50.65 -9.96
C THR A 139 -18.88 52.05 -10.47
N SER A 140 -19.45 52.41 -11.62
CA SER A 140 -19.34 53.76 -12.16
C SER A 140 -20.12 54.72 -11.25
N PRO A 141 -19.53 55.81 -10.76
CA PRO A 141 -20.26 56.81 -9.99
C PRO A 141 -21.13 57.62 -10.94
N SER A 142 -22.45 57.53 -10.79
CA SER A 142 -23.40 58.44 -11.42
C SER A 142 -23.30 59.80 -10.73
N ALA A 143 -22.96 60.83 -11.51
CA ALA A 143 -23.11 62.24 -11.17
C ALA A 143 -24.57 62.69 -11.32
#